data_AF-A0AAD5VUY9-F1
#
_entry.id   AF-A0AAD5VUY9-F1
#
_cell.length_a   1.000
_cell.length_b   1.000
_cell.length_c   1.000
_cell.angle_alpha   90.00
_cell.angle_beta   90.00
_cell.angle_gamma   90.00
#
_symmetry.space_group_name_H-M   'P 1'
#
loop_
_entity.id
_entity.type
_entity.pdbx_description
1 polymer ?
#
loop_
_entity_poly.entity_id
_entity_poly.type
_entity_poly.pdbx_seq_one_letter_code
_entity_poly.pdbx_strand_id
1 'polypeptide(L)'
;MLISIQVDDDGADKVGRLIFIPGDGHSENVKDPNHAQPEILSKYDGSDWIDNSCDGWVKVEVQVPGSDTEPLLSKHHATVISGPPNFSWGINAPTTLFNIMESIYWYRPGQPAEREVDYDFTKDIWPTLILPGMISWTNYEALQGHGPSTNGHFASDNIIAILKGKDGVKRNNLKNRVFEKLRKPDYEDPTQAGIWWMPRMSGDNDNMQEAGTFLGGLTPDIRNYTALTKLQYECFRKWKDDPEPLSPNWTPEPPRNIEYYDKQDQPEQLTLVSLESTIGDSLFPGMETDWIAKEPAIYDLSISNLRPPFRINYDPPAESTASPVKPGHLSRGLAIPWQSDFWECSSTWWPSSRPNNVITKAAYENTMGKSGTQSQYDKAVHTRSDWTRGFRATPDMGQTETSDNIPLYSNTDMVRYWHFLGFVRKYQKDYPIGSTSERTFTAWVESE
;
A
#
# COMPACT_ATOMS: atom_id res chain seq x y z
N MET A 1 -16.03 22.02 0.07
CA MET A 1 -16.10 20.60 0.48
C MET A 1 -17.06 20.49 1.66
N LEU A 2 -18.24 19.92 1.47
CA LEU A 2 -19.17 19.59 2.56
C LEU A 2 -18.68 18.27 3.13
N ILE A 3 -18.01 18.31 4.28
CA ILE A 3 -17.66 17.12 5.06
C ILE A 3 -18.96 16.62 5.68
N SER A 4 -19.60 15.60 5.10
CA SER A 4 -20.75 14.96 5.74
C SER A 4 -20.23 14.04 6.84
N ILE A 5 -20.16 14.56 8.06
CA ILE A 5 -20.22 13.71 9.24
C ILE A 5 -21.68 13.24 9.28
N GLN A 6 -21.96 11.94 9.10
CA GLN A 6 -23.29 11.43 9.45
C GLN A 6 -23.37 11.34 10.96
N VAL A 7 -24.22 12.16 11.57
CA VAL A 7 -24.24 12.44 13.01
C VAL A 7 -25.64 12.22 13.56
N ASP A 8 -25.74 11.47 14.65
CA ASP A 8 -26.76 11.71 15.67
C ASP A 8 -26.23 12.85 16.56
N ASP A 9 -26.93 13.99 16.60
CA ASP A 9 -26.82 15.24 17.38
C ASP A 9 -25.49 15.77 18.00
N ASP A 10 -24.43 14.99 18.26
CA ASP A 10 -23.25 15.41 19.08
C ASP A 10 -21.85 14.98 18.55
N GLY A 11 -21.68 14.67 17.25
CA GLY A 11 -20.35 14.61 16.61
C GLY A 11 -19.48 13.37 16.92
N ALA A 12 -20.00 12.40 17.65
CA ALA A 12 -19.28 11.19 18.03
C ALA A 12 -20.20 9.97 18.09
N ASP A 13 -19.62 8.76 18.03
CA ASP A 13 -20.37 7.57 18.46
C ASP A 13 -20.77 7.70 19.94
N LYS A 14 -21.63 6.80 20.43
CA LYS A 14 -22.11 6.82 21.83
C LYS A 14 -21.01 6.75 22.90
N VAL A 15 -19.75 6.56 22.51
CA VAL A 15 -18.59 6.52 23.40
C VAL A 15 -17.50 7.55 23.04
N GLY A 16 -17.80 8.54 22.20
CA GLY A 16 -16.92 9.69 21.95
C GLY A 16 -15.92 9.52 20.79
N ARG A 17 -16.11 8.55 19.88
CA ARG A 17 -15.20 8.36 18.72
C ARG A 17 -15.59 9.25 17.54
N LEU A 18 -14.59 9.91 16.96
CA LEU A 18 -14.73 10.65 15.70
C LEU A 18 -14.70 9.69 14.51
N ILE A 19 -15.62 9.86 13.56
CA ILE A 19 -15.62 9.17 12.26
C ILE A 19 -15.45 10.21 11.16
N PHE A 20 -14.36 10.10 10.41
CA PHE A 20 -14.10 10.92 9.22
C PHE A 20 -14.53 10.17 7.96
N ILE A 21 -15.36 10.80 7.12
CA ILE A 21 -15.80 10.25 5.84
C ILE A 21 -15.26 11.17 4.74
N PRO A 22 -14.43 10.66 3.81
CA PRO A 22 -13.90 11.45 2.69
C PRO A 22 -14.99 11.80 1.67
N GLY A 23 -14.62 12.57 0.64
CA GLY A 23 -15.51 12.86 -0.49
C GLY A 23 -15.99 11.61 -1.24
N ASP A 24 -16.98 11.77 -2.09
CA ASP A 24 -17.60 10.69 -2.89
C ASP A 24 -16.79 10.24 -4.12
N GLY A 25 -15.54 10.71 -4.26
CA GLY A 25 -14.69 10.48 -5.43
C GLY A 25 -15.10 11.19 -6.73
N HIS A 26 -16.01 12.18 -6.70
CA HIS A 26 -16.35 13.01 -7.86
C HIS A 26 -15.20 13.94 -8.27
N SER A 27 -15.03 14.05 -9.60
CA SER A 27 -14.10 14.97 -10.24
C SER A 27 -14.79 15.65 -11.42
N GLU A 28 -14.54 16.94 -11.60
CA GLU A 28 -15.15 17.73 -12.66
C GLU A 28 -14.24 18.83 -13.19
N ASN A 29 -14.48 19.22 -14.44
CA ASN A 29 -13.88 20.37 -15.08
C ASN A 29 -14.81 21.59 -14.93
N VAL A 30 -14.31 22.67 -14.34
CA VAL A 30 -15.11 23.86 -14.00
C VAL A 30 -15.25 24.86 -15.15
N LYS A 31 -14.60 24.62 -16.29
CA LYS A 31 -14.59 25.55 -17.44
C LYS A 31 -15.94 25.64 -18.15
N ASP A 32 -16.59 24.49 -18.36
CA ASP A 32 -17.93 24.41 -18.95
C ASP A 32 -18.84 23.54 -18.06
N PRO A 33 -19.72 24.16 -17.25
CA PRO A 33 -20.63 23.43 -16.38
C PRO A 33 -21.60 22.48 -17.11
N ASN A 34 -21.86 22.68 -18.41
CA ASN A 34 -22.69 21.77 -19.20
C ASN A 34 -21.92 20.55 -19.71
N HIS A 35 -20.60 20.55 -19.54
CA HIS A 35 -19.70 19.51 -19.98
C HIS A 35 -18.65 19.24 -18.89
N ALA A 36 -19.14 18.93 -17.68
CA ALA A 36 -18.35 18.82 -16.45
C ALA A 36 -17.30 17.69 -16.45
N GLN A 37 -17.32 16.76 -17.40
CA GLN A 37 -16.31 15.70 -17.51
C GLN A 37 -15.87 15.55 -18.98
N PRO A 38 -15.14 16.54 -19.53
CA PRO A 38 -14.57 16.44 -20.88
C PRO A 38 -13.55 15.29 -20.97
N GLU A 39 -13.08 15.01 -22.18
CA GLU A 39 -11.94 14.13 -22.32
C GLU A 39 -10.72 14.71 -21.58
N ILE A 40 -10.06 13.86 -20.79
CA ILE A 40 -8.80 14.19 -20.12
C ILE A 40 -7.74 14.40 -21.20
N LEU A 41 -6.98 15.48 -21.06
CA LEU A 41 -5.92 15.83 -22.03
C LEU A 41 -4.51 15.76 -21.43
N SER A 42 -4.40 15.77 -20.10
CA SER A 42 -3.15 15.77 -19.33
C SER A 42 -3.17 14.63 -18.32
N LYS A 43 -2.04 13.93 -18.16
CA LYS A 43 -1.92 12.78 -17.26
C LYS A 43 -2.05 13.17 -15.79
N TYR A 44 -1.37 14.26 -15.40
CA TYR A 44 -1.22 14.65 -14.00
C TYR A 44 -1.82 16.03 -13.71
N ASP A 45 -1.61 17.00 -14.61
CA ASP A 45 -1.96 18.40 -14.39
C ASP A 45 -3.17 18.83 -15.24
N GLY A 46 -4.37 18.42 -14.85
CA GLY A 46 -5.61 18.77 -15.53
C GLY A 46 -6.01 20.23 -15.30
N SER A 47 -5.82 21.09 -16.29
CA SER A 47 -6.30 22.47 -16.23
C SER A 47 -7.82 22.55 -16.07
N ASP A 48 -8.26 23.44 -15.17
CA ASP A 48 -9.67 23.63 -14.80
C ASP A 48 -10.34 22.39 -14.18
N TRP A 49 -9.59 21.32 -13.85
CA TRP A 49 -10.13 20.19 -13.10
C TRP A 49 -10.08 20.44 -11.60
N ILE A 50 -11.09 19.92 -10.91
CA ILE A 50 -11.13 19.78 -9.46
C ILE A 50 -11.52 18.34 -9.12
N ASP A 51 -11.04 17.86 -7.98
CA ASP A 51 -11.55 16.65 -7.34
C ASP A 51 -11.85 16.92 -5.86
N ASN A 52 -12.23 15.88 -5.13
CA ASN A 52 -12.57 15.96 -3.72
C ASN A 52 -11.56 15.27 -2.79
N SER A 53 -10.32 15.08 -3.26
CA SER A 53 -9.20 14.67 -2.41
C SER A 53 -8.88 15.79 -1.40
N CYS A 54 -8.58 15.42 -0.16
CA CYS A 54 -8.24 16.36 0.90
C CYS A 54 -7.32 15.75 1.97
N ASP A 55 -6.62 16.64 2.66
CA ASP A 55 -5.90 16.34 3.88
C ASP A 55 -6.03 17.50 4.88
N GLY A 56 -5.76 17.20 6.15
CA GLY A 56 -5.76 18.19 7.20
C GLY A 56 -5.41 17.61 8.57
N TRP A 57 -5.63 18.42 9.60
CA TRP A 57 -5.38 18.03 10.98
C TRP A 57 -6.66 17.99 11.80
N VAL A 58 -6.63 17.17 12.85
CA VAL A 58 -7.68 17.06 13.86
C VAL A 58 -7.08 17.37 15.23
N LYS A 59 -7.80 18.18 16.01
CA LYS A 59 -7.51 18.48 17.41
C LYS A 59 -8.72 18.11 18.24
N VAL A 60 -8.50 17.53 19.42
CA VAL A 60 -9.56 17.07 20.31
C VAL A 60 -9.50 17.82 21.63
N GLU A 61 -10.67 18.17 22.14
CA GLU A 61 -10.87 18.76 23.46
C GLU A 61 -11.78 17.83 24.27
N VAL A 62 -11.40 17.53 25.52
CA VAL A 62 -12.14 16.60 26.39
C VAL A 62 -12.55 17.31 27.67
N GLN A 63 -13.87 17.39 27.90
CA GLN A 63 -14.45 17.89 29.14
C GLN A 63 -15.10 16.74 29.92
N VAL A 64 -14.83 16.66 31.23
CA VAL A 64 -15.53 15.70 32.10
C VAL A 64 -16.86 16.32 32.54
N PRO A 65 -18.01 15.66 32.30
CA PRO A 65 -19.31 16.18 32.71
C PRO A 65 -19.38 16.45 34.21
N GLY A 66 -19.81 17.66 34.59
CA GLY A 66 -19.93 18.07 35.99
C GLY A 66 -18.61 18.43 36.69
N SER A 67 -17.50 18.47 35.96
CA SER A 67 -16.23 19.00 36.45
C SER A 67 -16.12 20.50 36.17
N ASP A 68 -15.71 21.29 37.18
CA ASP A 68 -15.36 22.71 37.03
C ASP A 68 -13.93 22.92 36.48
N THR A 69 -13.23 21.84 36.12
CA THR A 69 -11.89 21.91 35.52
C THR A 69 -11.97 22.35 34.06
N GLU A 70 -11.00 23.13 33.61
CA GLU A 70 -10.82 23.48 32.21
C GLU A 70 -10.72 22.24 31.30
N PRO A 71 -11.22 22.32 30.06
CA PRO A 71 -11.14 21.23 29.11
C PRO A 71 -9.69 20.80 28.81
N LEU A 72 -9.50 19.48 28.68
CA LEU A 72 -8.21 18.91 28.32
C LEU A 72 -8.03 18.95 26.80
N LEU A 73 -7.14 19.83 26.33
CA LEU A 73 -6.76 19.93 24.92
C LEU A 73 -5.71 18.85 24.56
N SER A 74 -5.84 18.26 23.38
CA SER A 74 -4.81 17.38 22.83
C SER A 74 -3.50 18.15 22.61
N LYS A 75 -2.39 17.57 23.07
CA LYS A 75 -1.05 18.19 22.97
C LYS A 75 -0.50 18.21 21.53
N HIS A 76 -0.93 17.25 20.72
CA HIS A 76 -0.50 17.09 19.34
C HIS A 76 -1.73 17.02 18.44
N HIS A 77 -1.53 17.42 17.19
CA HIS A 77 -2.46 17.21 16.10
C HIS A 77 -2.44 15.74 15.64
N ALA A 78 -3.60 15.20 15.30
CA ALA A 78 -3.71 14.03 14.43
C ALA A 78 -3.87 14.49 12.98
N THR A 79 -3.60 13.61 12.02
CA THR A 79 -3.71 13.91 10.58
C THR A 79 -4.80 13.06 9.96
N VAL A 80 -5.58 13.64 9.06
CA VAL A 80 -6.51 12.93 8.18
C VAL A 80 -6.10 13.17 6.72
N ILE A 81 -6.18 12.13 5.92
CA ILE A 81 -5.89 12.14 4.48
C ILE A 81 -6.95 11.28 3.82
N SER A 82 -7.56 11.76 2.73
CA SER A 82 -8.36 10.92 1.84
C SER A 82 -7.46 10.32 0.76
N GLY A 83 -7.69 9.06 0.40
CA GLY A 83 -7.06 8.45 -0.77
C GLY A 83 -8.09 7.85 -1.72
N PRO A 84 -7.67 7.43 -2.92
CA PRO A 84 -8.46 6.58 -3.80
C PRO A 84 -8.97 5.32 -3.08
N PRO A 85 -10.06 4.70 -3.56
CA PRO A 85 -10.49 3.42 -3.02
C PRO A 85 -9.38 2.36 -3.15
N ASN A 86 -9.14 1.60 -2.08
CA ASN A 86 -8.30 0.41 -2.15
C ASN A 86 -9.12 -0.76 -2.71
N PHE A 87 -8.92 -1.08 -3.99
CA PHE A 87 -9.68 -2.11 -4.69
C PHE A 87 -9.24 -3.54 -4.36
N SER A 88 -8.19 -3.75 -3.55
CA SER A 88 -7.74 -5.08 -3.13
C SER A 88 -7.52 -5.15 -1.62
N TRP A 89 -8.57 -4.82 -0.88
CA TRP A 89 -8.53 -4.82 0.58
C TRP A 89 -7.92 -6.12 1.17
N GLY A 90 -6.88 -5.96 1.99
CA GLY A 90 -6.11 -7.06 2.57
C GLY A 90 -4.88 -7.50 1.74
N ILE A 91 -4.59 -6.82 0.62
CA ILE A 91 -3.33 -6.93 -0.11
C ILE A 91 -2.61 -5.58 0.04
N ASN A 92 -1.58 -5.53 0.87
CA ASN A 92 -0.85 -4.29 1.19
C ASN A 92 0.35 -4.08 0.26
N ALA A 93 0.95 -2.88 0.31
CA ALA A 93 2.19 -2.60 -0.39
C ALA A 93 3.42 -3.17 0.36
N PRO A 94 4.49 -3.61 -0.33
CA PRO A 94 5.73 -4.07 0.30
C PRO A 94 6.37 -3.03 1.23
N THR A 95 6.19 -1.76 0.89
CA THR A 95 6.58 -0.59 1.67
C THR A 95 5.36 0.32 1.79
N THR A 96 4.93 0.55 3.03
CA THR A 96 3.76 1.38 3.38
C THR A 96 4.20 2.73 3.95
N LEU A 97 3.30 3.70 4.11
CA LEU A 97 3.66 4.96 4.78
C LEU A 97 4.14 4.71 6.23
N PHE A 98 3.66 3.66 6.90
CA PHE A 98 4.19 3.27 8.22
C PHE A 98 5.70 3.00 8.14
N ASN A 99 6.14 2.25 7.13
CA ASN A 99 7.55 1.90 6.97
C ASN A 99 8.40 3.12 6.59
N ILE A 100 7.88 4.02 5.75
CA ILE A 100 8.56 5.28 5.42
C ILE A 100 8.79 6.11 6.69
N MET A 101 7.72 6.33 7.47
CA MET A 101 7.81 7.09 8.73
C MET A 101 8.76 6.40 9.73
N GLU A 102 8.66 5.10 9.91
CA GLU A 102 9.54 4.36 10.84
C GLU A 102 11.01 4.49 10.43
N SER A 103 11.32 4.40 9.13
CA SER A 103 12.68 4.56 8.62
C SER A 103 13.21 5.98 8.83
N ILE A 104 12.39 7.03 8.61
CA ILE A 104 12.78 8.44 8.82
C ILE A 104 13.12 8.71 10.29
N TYR A 105 12.31 8.19 11.23
CA TYR A 105 12.57 8.34 12.66
C TYR A 105 13.74 7.49 13.15
N TRP A 106 14.13 6.44 12.41
CA TRP A 106 15.26 5.59 12.76
C TRP A 106 16.60 6.10 12.22
N TYR A 107 16.64 6.63 11.01
CA TYR A 107 17.88 7.05 10.34
C TYR A 107 17.62 8.16 9.32
N ARG A 108 18.64 9.02 9.15
CA ARG A 108 18.69 10.00 8.08
C ARG A 108 20.00 9.81 7.28
N PRO A 109 19.97 9.88 5.94
CA PRO A 109 21.17 9.77 5.12
C PRO A 109 22.33 10.62 5.64
N GLY A 110 23.49 9.97 5.87
CA GLY A 110 24.70 10.63 6.36
C GLY A 110 24.76 10.87 7.88
N GLN A 111 23.80 10.37 8.66
CA GLN A 111 23.81 10.42 10.13
C GLN A 111 23.85 8.99 10.70
N PRO A 112 24.39 8.75 11.91
CA PRO A 112 24.23 7.45 12.54
C PRO A 112 22.75 7.15 12.79
N ALA A 113 22.38 5.87 12.77
CA ALA A 113 21.04 5.46 13.19
C ALA A 113 20.79 5.85 14.66
N GLU A 114 19.56 6.27 14.97
CA GLU A 114 19.14 6.72 16.30
C GLU A 114 19.18 5.58 17.34
N ARG A 115 19.06 4.34 16.87
CA ARG A 115 19.14 3.12 17.70
C ARG A 115 19.66 1.95 16.90
N GLU A 116 20.17 0.94 17.59
CA GLU A 116 20.40 -0.36 16.97
C GLU A 116 19.10 -0.93 16.41
N VAL A 117 19.22 -1.60 15.27
CA VAL A 117 18.10 -2.31 14.64
C VAL A 117 17.67 -3.41 15.58
N ASP A 118 16.40 -3.50 15.88
CA ASP A 118 15.80 -4.67 16.50
C ASP A 118 14.60 -5.04 15.64
N TYR A 119 14.28 -6.34 15.55
CA TYR A 119 13.25 -6.81 14.63
C TYR A 119 12.27 -7.74 15.34
N ASP A 120 10.98 -7.52 15.10
CA ASP A 120 9.91 -8.45 15.37
C ASP A 120 9.53 -9.16 14.08
N PHE A 121 9.59 -10.49 14.06
CA PHE A 121 9.29 -11.25 12.84
C PHE A 121 7.87 -11.00 12.31
N THR A 122 6.87 -10.86 13.19
CA THR A 122 5.46 -10.68 12.84
C THR A 122 5.18 -9.28 12.30
N LYS A 123 5.85 -8.26 12.84
CA LYS A 123 5.70 -6.85 12.42
C LYS A 123 6.60 -6.51 11.23
N ASP A 124 7.88 -6.88 11.29
CA ASP A 124 8.91 -6.29 10.42
C ASP A 124 9.32 -7.19 9.25
N ILE A 125 9.07 -8.51 9.33
CA ILE A 125 9.49 -9.48 8.31
C ILE A 125 8.28 -10.09 7.60
N TRP A 126 7.33 -10.63 8.37
CA TRP A 126 6.22 -11.41 7.85
C TRP A 126 5.34 -10.65 6.84
N PRO A 127 4.95 -9.38 7.08
CA PRO A 127 4.12 -8.65 6.13
C PRO A 127 4.83 -8.50 4.80
N THR A 128 6.07 -8.01 4.77
CA THR A 128 6.84 -7.88 3.53
C THR A 128 7.15 -9.23 2.86
N LEU A 129 7.39 -10.29 3.63
CA LEU A 129 7.74 -11.62 3.11
C LEU A 129 6.59 -12.27 2.32
N ILE A 130 5.34 -12.11 2.75
CA ILE A 130 4.18 -12.75 2.09
C ILE A 130 3.65 -11.95 0.91
N LEU A 131 3.96 -10.66 0.84
CA LEU A 131 3.33 -9.74 -0.10
C LEU A 131 3.54 -10.07 -1.58
N PRO A 132 4.69 -10.57 -2.05
CA PRO A 132 4.81 -11.03 -3.43
C PRO A 132 3.76 -12.10 -3.77
N GLY A 133 3.44 -12.98 -2.81
CA GLY A 133 2.38 -13.98 -2.96
C GLY A 133 0.97 -13.39 -2.89
N MET A 134 0.76 -12.33 -2.11
CA MET A 134 -0.53 -11.63 -2.07
C MET A 134 -0.78 -10.82 -3.36
N ILE A 135 0.23 -10.07 -3.83
CA ILE A 135 0.19 -9.29 -5.07
C ILE A 135 0.01 -10.19 -6.30
N SER A 136 0.40 -11.48 -6.23
CA SER A 136 0.11 -12.45 -7.30
C SER A 136 -1.39 -12.59 -7.63
N TRP A 137 -2.28 -12.15 -6.73
CA TRP A 137 -3.72 -12.15 -6.97
C TRP A 137 -4.21 -10.97 -7.79
N THR A 138 -3.40 -9.92 -7.94
CA THR A 138 -3.76 -8.67 -8.63
C THR A 138 -2.81 -8.31 -9.76
N ASN A 139 -1.69 -9.03 -9.91
CA ASN A 139 -0.67 -8.78 -10.92
C ASN A 139 -0.12 -10.09 -11.51
N TYR A 140 -0.06 -10.18 -12.85
CA TYR A 140 0.37 -11.38 -13.57
C TYR A 140 1.87 -11.64 -13.45
N GLU A 141 2.70 -10.62 -13.42
CA GLU A 141 4.16 -10.74 -13.31
C GLU A 141 4.57 -11.34 -11.95
N ALA A 142 3.90 -10.91 -10.87
CA ALA A 142 4.07 -11.49 -9.54
C ALA A 142 3.61 -12.96 -9.50
N LEU A 143 2.54 -13.31 -10.22
CA LEU A 143 2.01 -14.68 -10.29
C LEU A 143 3.04 -15.69 -10.81
N GLN A 144 3.85 -15.32 -11.80
CA GLN A 144 4.82 -16.23 -12.44
C GLN A 144 5.81 -16.85 -11.45
N GLY A 145 6.20 -16.10 -10.41
CA GLY A 145 7.20 -16.52 -9.42
C GLY A 145 6.64 -16.78 -8.03
N HIS A 146 5.56 -16.08 -7.63
CA HIS A 146 5.07 -16.04 -6.25
C HIS A 146 3.63 -16.53 -6.06
N GLY A 147 2.98 -16.94 -7.15
CA GLY A 147 1.65 -17.51 -7.13
C GLY A 147 1.48 -18.69 -6.18
N PRO A 148 0.23 -19.04 -5.83
CA PRO A 148 -0.06 -20.33 -5.21
C PRO A 148 0.63 -21.48 -5.95
N SER A 149 1.12 -22.47 -5.19
CA SER A 149 1.83 -23.65 -5.72
C SER A 149 3.23 -23.39 -6.31
N THR A 150 3.77 -22.16 -6.23
CA THR A 150 5.17 -21.88 -6.61
C THR A 150 6.13 -21.93 -5.41
N ASN A 151 7.44 -21.98 -5.70
CA ASN A 151 8.49 -21.89 -4.68
C ASN A 151 8.61 -20.49 -4.04
N GLY A 152 8.01 -19.46 -4.65
CA GLY A 152 7.99 -18.08 -4.13
C GLY A 152 6.77 -17.77 -3.26
N HIS A 153 5.89 -18.77 -3.00
CA HIS A 153 4.75 -18.63 -2.12
C HIS A 153 5.16 -18.81 -0.64
N PHE A 154 5.71 -17.75 -0.06
CA PHE A 154 6.27 -17.78 1.29
C PHE A 154 5.24 -17.94 2.41
N ALA A 155 3.95 -17.79 2.11
CA ALA A 155 2.85 -18.06 3.04
C ALA A 155 2.45 -19.55 3.11
N SER A 156 3.09 -20.45 2.35
CA SER A 156 2.74 -21.88 2.37
C SER A 156 3.10 -22.57 3.69
N ASP A 157 2.31 -23.58 4.05
CA ASP A 157 2.56 -24.44 5.22
C ASP A 157 3.97 -25.05 5.22
N ASN A 158 4.49 -25.40 4.04
CA ASN A 158 5.84 -25.94 3.89
C ASN A 158 6.92 -24.92 4.29
N ILE A 159 6.75 -23.65 3.92
CA ILE A 159 7.69 -22.58 4.29
C ILE A 159 7.57 -22.27 5.79
N ILE A 160 6.35 -22.17 6.32
CA ILE A 160 6.12 -21.97 7.75
C ILE A 160 6.74 -23.11 8.57
N ALA A 161 6.61 -24.36 8.12
CA ALA A 161 7.24 -25.52 8.75
C ALA A 161 8.78 -25.46 8.73
N ILE A 162 9.38 -24.90 7.68
CA ILE A 162 10.83 -24.66 7.63
C ILE A 162 11.24 -23.60 8.67
N LEU A 163 10.47 -22.50 8.78
CA LEU A 163 10.76 -21.41 9.73
C LEU A 163 10.62 -21.83 11.19
N LYS A 164 9.67 -22.73 11.51
CA LYS A 164 9.50 -23.33 12.85
C LYS A 164 10.40 -24.55 13.11
N GLY A 165 10.96 -25.14 12.05
CA GLY A 165 11.63 -26.44 12.11
C GLY A 165 12.97 -26.42 12.85
N LYS A 166 13.44 -27.60 13.28
CA LYS A 166 14.75 -27.74 13.94
C LYS A 166 15.95 -27.78 12.97
N ASP A 167 15.70 -27.95 11.67
CA ASP A 167 16.74 -27.96 10.65
C ASP A 167 17.22 -26.54 10.34
N GLY A 168 18.25 -26.11 11.08
CA GLY A 168 18.86 -24.78 10.93
C GLY A 168 19.52 -24.56 9.57
N VAL A 169 20.03 -25.61 8.91
CA VAL A 169 20.65 -25.47 7.59
C VAL A 169 19.59 -25.11 6.55
N LYS A 170 18.47 -25.84 6.53
CA LYS A 170 17.36 -25.56 5.61
C LYS A 170 16.74 -24.18 5.87
N ARG A 171 16.56 -23.81 7.14
CA ARG A 171 16.08 -22.47 7.53
C ARG A 171 17.02 -21.37 7.04
N ASN A 172 18.32 -21.47 7.33
CA ASN A 172 19.28 -20.44 6.96
C ASN A 172 19.45 -20.31 5.44
N ASN A 173 19.38 -21.41 4.70
CA ASN A 173 19.36 -21.38 3.24
C ASN A 173 18.15 -20.63 2.67
N LEU A 174 16.96 -20.83 3.25
CA LEU A 174 15.76 -20.08 2.87
C LEU A 174 15.94 -18.59 3.14
N LYS A 175 16.39 -18.22 4.35
CA LYS A 175 16.61 -16.83 4.75
C LYS A 175 17.64 -16.13 3.85
N ASN A 176 18.77 -16.78 3.57
CA ASN A 176 19.80 -16.27 2.67
C ASN A 176 19.24 -16.04 1.26
N ARG A 177 18.52 -17.01 0.70
CA ARG A 177 17.90 -16.88 -0.62
C ARG A 177 16.90 -15.71 -0.70
N VAL A 178 16.14 -15.46 0.37
CA VAL A 178 15.23 -14.31 0.45
C VAL A 178 16.02 -13.01 0.50
N PHE A 179 16.96 -12.88 1.44
CA PHE A 179 17.73 -11.65 1.62
C PHE A 179 18.57 -11.29 0.41
N GLU A 180 19.23 -12.27 -0.22
CA GLU A 180 20.04 -12.06 -1.42
C GLU A 180 19.21 -11.47 -2.57
N LYS A 181 17.89 -11.65 -2.58
CA LYS A 181 17.00 -11.08 -3.59
C LYS A 181 16.59 -9.63 -3.31
N LEU A 182 16.78 -9.12 -2.09
CA LEU A 182 16.37 -7.77 -1.75
C LEU A 182 17.33 -6.76 -2.38
N ARG A 183 16.76 -5.76 -3.06
CA ARG A 183 17.51 -4.62 -3.56
C ARG A 183 18.03 -3.81 -2.38
N LYS A 184 19.30 -3.41 -2.45
CA LYS A 184 19.91 -2.53 -1.46
C LYS A 184 19.20 -1.16 -1.52
N PRO A 185 18.80 -0.62 -0.37
CA PRO A 185 18.12 0.67 -0.27
C PRO A 185 19.06 1.83 -0.62
N ASP A 186 18.51 3.04 -0.65
CA ASP A 186 19.24 4.31 -0.83
C ASP A 186 20.12 4.33 -2.10
N TYR A 187 19.74 3.54 -3.10
CA TYR A 187 20.44 3.40 -4.38
C TYR A 187 21.93 3.01 -4.24
N GLU A 188 22.29 2.35 -3.12
CA GLU A 188 23.68 2.04 -2.75
C GLU A 188 24.42 1.19 -3.79
N ASP A 189 23.69 0.41 -4.60
CA ASP A 189 24.26 -0.49 -5.59
C ASP A 189 23.56 -0.33 -6.95
N PRO A 190 24.06 0.56 -7.82
CA PRO A 190 23.49 0.79 -9.15
C PRO A 190 23.47 -0.44 -10.05
N THR A 191 24.28 -1.47 -9.76
CA THR A 191 24.25 -2.73 -10.53
C THR A 191 22.97 -3.53 -10.30
N GLN A 192 22.15 -3.12 -9.32
CA GLN A 192 20.87 -3.71 -9.00
C GLN A 192 19.68 -3.08 -9.76
N ALA A 193 19.96 -2.29 -10.81
CA ALA A 193 18.96 -1.77 -11.72
C ALA A 193 18.48 -2.89 -12.66
N GLY A 194 17.41 -3.58 -12.28
CA GLY A 194 16.85 -4.68 -13.04
C GLY A 194 15.84 -5.53 -12.27
N ILE A 195 15.13 -6.39 -13.01
CA ILE A 195 14.04 -7.24 -12.50
C ILE A 195 14.51 -8.47 -11.69
N TRP A 196 15.82 -8.66 -11.54
CA TRP A 196 16.39 -9.76 -10.75
C TRP A 196 16.26 -9.60 -9.25
N TRP A 197 16.03 -8.35 -8.81
CA TRP A 197 15.95 -7.93 -7.41
C TRP A 197 14.54 -7.50 -7.05
N MET A 198 14.23 -7.64 -5.76
CA MET A 198 12.93 -7.38 -5.17
C MET A 198 12.94 -6.08 -4.35
N PRO A 199 11.81 -5.36 -4.33
CA PRO A 199 10.58 -5.63 -5.08
C PRO A 199 10.73 -5.40 -6.60
N ARG A 200 10.05 -6.19 -7.43
CA ARG A 200 9.99 -5.99 -8.89
C ARG A 200 8.85 -5.01 -9.21
N MET A 201 9.03 -3.75 -8.82
CA MET A 201 8.07 -2.66 -9.02
C MET A 201 8.83 -1.39 -9.44
N SER A 202 8.11 -0.46 -10.09
CA SER A 202 8.63 0.87 -10.46
C SER A 202 9.09 1.64 -9.22
N GLY A 203 10.18 2.41 -9.38
CA GLY A 203 10.80 3.29 -8.39
C GLY A 203 10.33 4.75 -8.53
N ASP A 204 10.80 5.67 -7.67
CA ASP A 204 10.35 7.08 -7.66
C ASP A 204 10.80 7.95 -8.87
N ASN A 205 11.46 7.38 -9.88
CA ASN A 205 11.97 8.16 -11.02
C ASN A 205 11.18 7.96 -12.32
N ASP A 206 10.90 6.71 -12.67
CA ASP A 206 10.17 6.34 -13.89
C ASP A 206 9.77 4.86 -13.79
N ASN A 207 9.00 4.39 -14.77
CA ASN A 207 8.62 3.02 -14.97
C ASN A 207 9.85 2.10 -14.92
N MET A 208 9.70 1.02 -14.16
CA MET A 208 10.60 -0.11 -14.24
C MET A 208 10.65 -0.66 -15.66
N GLN A 209 11.86 -0.97 -16.14
CA GLN A 209 12.06 -1.58 -17.45
C GLN A 209 12.12 -3.10 -17.34
N GLU A 210 11.50 -3.78 -18.29
CA GLU A 210 11.52 -5.24 -18.39
C GLU A 210 12.82 -5.76 -18.99
N ALA A 211 13.12 -7.05 -18.76
CA ALA A 211 14.33 -7.65 -19.32
C ALA A 211 14.33 -7.59 -20.84
N GLY A 212 15.37 -6.97 -21.42
CA GLY A 212 15.55 -6.88 -22.87
C GLY A 212 14.91 -5.67 -23.54
N THR A 213 14.33 -4.72 -22.78
CA THR A 213 13.74 -3.49 -23.35
C THR A 213 14.72 -2.31 -23.41
N PHE A 214 15.89 -2.41 -22.76
CA PHE A 214 16.93 -1.38 -22.78
C PHE A 214 17.74 -1.45 -24.08
N LEU A 215 18.02 -0.28 -24.66
CA LEU A 215 18.97 -0.15 -25.77
C LEU A 215 20.34 -0.67 -25.30
N GLY A 216 20.94 -1.56 -26.10
CA GLY A 216 22.21 -2.20 -25.74
C GLY A 216 23.29 -1.18 -25.36
N GLY A 217 23.93 -1.37 -24.20
CA GLY A 217 25.00 -0.50 -23.68
C GLY A 217 24.56 0.54 -22.64
N LEU A 218 23.26 0.64 -22.32
CA LEU A 218 22.76 1.49 -21.25
C LEU A 218 22.27 0.65 -20.07
N THR A 219 22.80 0.94 -18.88
CA THR A 219 22.24 0.41 -17.63
C THR A 219 21.05 1.30 -17.26
N PRO A 220 19.86 0.75 -16.96
CA PRO A 220 18.74 1.53 -16.47
C PRO A 220 19.10 2.31 -15.21
N ASP A 221 18.42 3.41 -14.95
CA ASP A 221 18.57 4.11 -13.67
C ASP A 221 18.03 3.23 -12.54
N ILE A 222 18.82 3.05 -11.48
CA ILE A 222 18.42 2.30 -10.29
C ILE A 222 17.16 2.90 -9.64
N ARG A 223 16.94 4.21 -9.80
CA ARG A 223 15.77 4.93 -9.27
C ARG A 223 14.46 4.56 -9.99
N ASN A 224 14.53 3.86 -11.13
CA ASN A 224 13.34 3.29 -11.78
C ASN A 224 12.85 2.00 -11.09
N TYR A 225 13.54 1.51 -10.06
CA TYR A 225 13.22 0.29 -9.35
C TYR A 225 13.10 0.59 -7.85
N THR A 226 11.96 0.27 -7.25
CA THR A 226 11.75 0.48 -5.80
C THR A 226 12.71 -0.35 -4.96
N ALA A 227 12.99 0.06 -3.73
CA ALA A 227 13.64 -0.79 -2.72
C ALA A 227 12.81 -0.78 -1.45
N LEU A 228 13.03 -1.77 -0.57
CA LEU A 228 12.54 -1.64 0.80
C LEU A 228 13.22 -0.43 1.46
N THR A 229 12.61 0.13 2.50
CA THR A 229 13.28 1.16 3.31
C THR A 229 14.57 0.64 3.93
N LYS A 230 15.49 1.54 4.30
CA LYS A 230 16.73 1.15 4.97
C LYS A 230 16.46 0.34 6.23
N LEU A 231 15.50 0.74 7.05
CA LEU A 231 15.13 -0.01 8.26
C LEU A 231 14.60 -1.41 7.93
N GLN A 232 13.67 -1.55 6.99
CA GLN A 232 13.18 -2.87 6.57
C GLN A 232 14.31 -3.78 6.08
N TYR A 233 15.19 -3.25 5.22
CA TYR A 233 16.34 -4.01 4.71
C TYR A 233 17.26 -4.48 5.86
N GLU A 234 17.54 -3.62 6.83
CA GLU A 234 18.37 -3.96 7.99
C GLU A 234 17.67 -4.97 8.94
N CYS A 235 16.34 -4.89 9.11
CA CYS A 235 15.56 -5.91 9.81
C CYS A 235 15.70 -7.27 9.12
N PHE A 236 15.58 -7.31 7.79
CA PHE A 236 15.81 -8.54 7.01
C PHE A 236 17.26 -9.04 7.12
N ARG A 237 18.24 -8.14 7.18
CA ARG A 237 19.65 -8.51 7.41
C ARG A 237 19.83 -9.18 8.77
N LYS A 238 19.27 -8.60 9.85
CA LYS A 238 19.29 -9.19 11.19
C LYS A 238 18.55 -10.52 11.24
N TRP A 239 17.36 -10.61 10.65
CA TRP A 239 16.57 -11.85 10.58
C TRP A 239 17.30 -12.99 9.86
N LYS A 240 18.01 -12.66 8.78
CA LYS A 240 18.83 -13.61 8.02
C LYS A 240 19.91 -14.26 8.88
N ASP A 241 20.56 -13.46 9.73
CA ASP A 241 21.65 -13.91 10.61
C ASP A 241 21.17 -14.52 11.92
N ASP A 242 19.88 -14.36 12.25
CA ASP A 242 19.27 -15.00 13.42
C ASP A 242 19.17 -16.53 13.22
N PRO A 243 19.86 -17.34 14.03
CA PRO A 243 19.79 -18.80 13.91
C PRO A 243 18.49 -19.38 14.48
N GLU A 244 17.70 -18.64 15.26
CA GLU A 244 16.59 -19.20 16.01
C GLU A 244 15.37 -19.54 15.11
N PRO A 245 14.66 -20.64 15.42
CA PRO A 245 13.38 -20.94 14.80
C PRO A 245 12.28 -20.02 15.35
N LEU A 246 11.21 -19.84 14.57
CA LEU A 246 10.00 -19.23 15.10
C LEU A 246 9.41 -20.08 16.23
N SER A 247 8.77 -19.41 17.19
CA SER A 247 8.03 -20.09 18.25
C SER A 247 7.05 -21.12 17.65
N PRO A 248 6.92 -22.33 18.22
CA PRO A 248 5.93 -23.31 17.78
C PRO A 248 4.50 -22.73 17.75
N ASN A 249 4.21 -21.83 18.69
CA ASN A 249 2.91 -21.18 18.88
C ASN A 249 2.74 -19.91 18.05
N TRP A 250 3.76 -19.47 17.31
CA TRP A 250 3.64 -18.31 16.43
C TRP A 250 2.56 -18.55 15.37
N THR A 251 1.72 -17.55 15.11
CA THR A 251 0.69 -17.57 14.08
C THR A 251 0.79 -16.35 13.17
N PRO A 252 0.50 -16.50 11.87
CA PRO A 252 0.58 -15.41 10.91
C PRO A 252 -0.58 -14.39 11.03
N GLU A 253 -1.64 -14.74 11.73
CA GLU A 253 -2.84 -13.90 11.88
C GLU A 253 -2.75 -13.10 13.18
N PRO A 254 -2.76 -11.76 13.13
CA PRO A 254 -2.81 -10.94 14.33
C PRO A 254 -4.21 -11.00 15.00
N PRO A 255 -4.30 -10.63 16.28
CA PRO A 255 -5.58 -10.44 16.96
C PRO A 255 -6.48 -9.45 16.21
N ARG A 256 -7.80 -9.73 16.18
CA ARG A 256 -8.78 -8.92 15.43
C ARG A 256 -9.40 -7.76 16.23
N ASN A 257 -9.26 -7.77 17.55
CA ASN A 257 -9.90 -6.79 18.43
C ASN A 257 -8.84 -5.97 19.15
N ILE A 258 -9.02 -4.65 19.16
CA ILE A 258 -8.07 -3.72 19.79
C ILE A 258 -7.98 -3.95 21.31
N GLU A 259 -9.05 -4.46 21.92
CA GLU A 259 -9.13 -4.82 23.34
C GLU A 259 -8.29 -6.03 23.72
N TYR A 260 -7.74 -6.77 22.74
CA TYR A 260 -6.73 -7.80 23.01
C TYR A 260 -5.42 -7.19 23.51
N TYR A 261 -5.11 -5.97 23.07
CA TYR A 261 -3.89 -5.26 23.46
C TYR A 261 -4.13 -4.45 24.74
N ASP A 262 -3.09 -4.37 25.57
CA ASP A 262 -3.08 -3.47 26.72
C ASP A 262 -3.32 -2.03 26.26
N LYS A 263 -4.07 -1.26 27.05
CA LYS A 263 -4.48 0.12 26.69
C LYS A 263 -3.32 1.03 26.26
N GLN A 264 -2.13 0.80 26.81
CA GLN A 264 -0.93 1.57 26.49
C GLN A 264 -0.36 1.28 25.09
N ASP A 265 -0.64 0.09 24.54
CA ASP A 265 -0.15 -0.38 23.24
C ASP A 265 -1.17 -0.17 22.11
N GLN A 266 -2.45 0.03 22.47
CA GLN A 266 -3.52 0.29 21.50
C GLN A 266 -3.24 1.46 20.54
N PRO A 267 -2.66 2.61 20.95
CA PRO A 267 -2.35 3.70 20.03
C PRO A 267 -1.38 3.32 18.91
N GLU A 268 -0.39 2.47 19.20
CA GLU A 268 0.55 1.97 18.19
C GLU A 268 -0.17 1.08 17.20
N GLN A 269 -1.00 0.16 17.68
CA GLN A 269 -1.78 -0.73 16.81
C GLN A 269 -2.76 0.06 15.93
N LEU A 270 -3.44 1.07 16.48
CA LEU A 270 -4.35 1.94 15.70
C LEU A 270 -3.61 2.73 14.62
N THR A 271 -2.38 3.17 14.91
CA THR A 271 -1.55 3.86 13.91
C THR A 271 -1.06 2.90 12.83
N LEU A 272 -0.62 1.69 13.22
CA LEU A 272 -0.19 0.64 12.30
C LEU A 272 -1.32 0.29 11.32
N VAL A 273 -2.52 -0.06 11.81
CA VAL A 273 -3.64 -0.47 10.94
C VAL A 273 -4.13 0.66 10.02
N SER A 274 -3.96 1.93 10.43
CA SER A 274 -4.33 3.08 9.59
C SER A 274 -3.34 3.32 8.45
N LEU A 275 -2.08 2.92 8.62
CA LEU A 275 -1.00 3.18 7.67
C LEU A 275 -0.58 1.93 6.88
N GLU A 276 -0.84 0.71 7.36
CA GLU A 276 -0.39 -0.52 6.71
C GLU A 276 -1.08 -0.79 5.36
N SER A 277 -2.24 -0.17 5.11
CA SER A 277 -2.96 -0.29 3.84
C SER A 277 -2.59 0.79 2.80
N THR A 278 -1.67 1.69 3.15
CA THR A 278 -1.26 2.83 2.30
C THR A 278 -0.05 2.47 1.43
N ILE A 279 0.12 3.19 0.32
CA ILE A 279 1.33 3.10 -0.48
C ILE A 279 2.42 3.98 0.13
N GLY A 280 3.57 3.39 0.47
CA GLY A 280 4.76 4.14 0.88
C GLY A 280 5.84 4.24 -0.19
N ASP A 281 5.92 3.25 -1.07
CA ASP A 281 6.88 3.23 -2.18
C ASP A 281 6.30 2.46 -3.38
N SER A 282 6.40 2.97 -4.61
CA SER A 282 6.96 4.29 -4.97
C SER A 282 5.95 5.43 -4.84
N LEU A 283 6.45 6.66 -4.75
CA LEU A 283 5.65 7.89 -4.74
C LEU A 283 6.01 8.73 -5.97
N PHE A 284 5.31 8.47 -7.09
CA PHE A 284 5.45 9.21 -8.35
C PHE A 284 4.08 9.40 -9.04
N PRO A 285 3.33 10.46 -8.71
CA PRO A 285 3.51 11.31 -7.54
C PRO A 285 3.19 10.58 -6.22
N GLY A 286 2.23 9.64 -6.23
CA GLY A 286 1.79 8.85 -5.08
C GLY A 286 0.31 8.47 -5.16
N MET A 287 -0.26 7.85 -4.12
CA MET A 287 -1.69 7.49 -4.05
C MET A 287 -2.45 8.28 -2.99
N GLU A 288 -2.17 8.05 -1.71
CA GLU A 288 -2.82 8.76 -0.61
C GLU A 288 -2.17 10.14 -0.36
N THR A 289 -0.86 10.24 -0.61
CA THR A 289 -0.04 11.45 -0.47
C THR A 289 1.09 11.40 -1.49
N ASP A 290 1.75 12.51 -1.76
CA ASP A 290 2.82 12.60 -2.74
C ASP A 290 4.21 12.33 -2.12
N TRP A 291 5.25 12.43 -2.95
CA TRP A 291 6.65 12.16 -2.59
C TRP A 291 7.16 12.94 -1.38
N ILE A 292 6.51 14.04 -0.96
CA ILE A 292 6.90 14.76 0.26
C ILE A 292 6.80 13.89 1.51
N ALA A 293 6.03 12.81 1.50
CA ALA A 293 5.97 11.87 2.62
C ALA A 293 7.33 11.22 2.94
N LYS A 294 8.29 11.25 2.00
CA LYS A 294 9.67 10.80 2.22
C LYS A 294 10.58 11.89 2.82
N GLU A 295 10.12 13.13 2.92
CA GLU A 295 10.90 14.26 3.41
C GLU A 295 10.86 14.37 4.94
N PRO A 296 11.99 14.28 5.66
CA PRO A 296 12.02 14.37 7.12
C PRO A 296 11.43 15.67 7.67
N ALA A 297 11.47 16.76 6.90
CA ALA A 297 10.97 18.08 7.30
C ALA A 297 9.44 18.13 7.45
N ILE A 298 8.70 17.17 6.88
CA ILE A 298 7.25 17.05 7.03
C ILE A 298 6.86 16.58 8.43
N TYR A 299 7.77 15.93 9.15
CA TYR A 299 7.51 15.31 10.45
C TYR A 299 8.10 16.09 11.62
N ASP A 300 7.44 16.03 12.78
CA ASP A 300 7.99 16.50 14.05
C ASP A 300 8.87 15.41 14.67
N LEU A 301 10.16 15.46 14.37
CA LEU A 301 11.16 14.51 14.85
C LEU A 301 11.60 14.76 16.30
N SER A 302 11.08 15.82 16.96
CA SER A 302 11.40 16.10 18.37
C SER A 302 10.59 15.23 19.35
N ILE A 303 9.49 14.64 18.86
CA ILE A 303 8.60 13.80 19.65
C ILE A 303 9.23 12.42 19.87
N SER A 304 9.45 12.08 21.13
CA SER A 304 10.04 10.80 21.55
C SER A 304 9.22 10.05 22.60
N ASN A 305 8.20 10.68 23.17
CA ASN A 305 7.36 10.14 24.25
C ASN A 305 6.07 9.48 23.75
N LEU A 306 5.90 9.34 22.44
CA LEU A 306 4.77 8.68 21.78
C LEU A 306 5.22 7.40 21.08
N ARG A 307 4.29 6.45 20.92
CA ARG A 307 4.53 5.16 20.24
C ARG A 307 3.41 4.86 19.23
N PRO A 308 3.70 4.87 17.92
CA PRO A 308 4.90 5.44 17.32
C PRO A 308 4.93 6.98 17.46
N PRO A 309 6.10 7.63 17.32
CA PRO A 309 6.26 9.07 17.48
C PRO A 309 5.73 9.91 16.31
N PHE A 310 5.12 9.28 15.31
CA PHE A 310 4.81 9.90 14.02
C PHE A 310 3.84 11.07 14.17
N ARG A 311 4.30 12.30 13.92
CA ARG A 311 3.45 13.48 13.85
C ARG A 311 3.89 14.36 12.70
N ILE A 312 2.92 14.93 11.99
CA ILE A 312 3.16 15.96 10.98
C ILE A 312 3.46 17.28 11.67
N ASN A 313 4.40 18.03 11.11
CA ASN A 313 4.89 19.28 11.65
C ASN A 313 3.95 20.47 11.32
N TYR A 314 2.78 20.50 11.94
CA TYR A 314 1.79 21.58 11.76
C TYR A 314 2.17 22.88 12.49
N ASP A 315 2.83 22.77 13.64
CA ASP A 315 3.18 23.92 14.50
C ASP A 315 4.68 23.87 14.88
N PRO A 316 5.60 24.04 13.91
CA PRO A 316 7.02 24.08 14.20
C PRO A 316 7.33 25.18 15.23
N PRO A 317 8.28 24.97 16.15
CA PRO A 317 8.76 26.01 17.06
C PRO A 317 9.18 27.27 16.30
N ALA A 318 9.01 28.45 16.91
CA ALA A 318 9.27 29.73 16.25
C ALA A 318 10.73 29.90 15.76
N GLU A 319 11.65 29.20 16.39
CA GLU A 319 13.08 29.14 16.05
C GLU A 319 13.41 28.13 14.93
N SER A 320 12.45 27.30 14.52
CA SER A 320 12.62 26.32 13.44
C SER A 320 12.65 27.01 12.08
N THR A 321 13.49 26.51 11.17
CA THR A 321 13.50 26.93 9.77
C THR A 321 12.46 26.19 8.92
N ALA A 322 11.78 25.19 9.47
CA ALA A 322 10.73 24.44 8.78
C ALA A 322 9.45 25.29 8.68
N SER A 323 8.83 25.30 7.50
CA SER A 323 7.51 25.92 7.33
C SER A 323 6.42 24.99 7.87
N PRO A 324 5.37 25.52 8.53
CA PRO A 324 4.25 24.70 8.99
C PRO A 324 3.58 24.00 7.81
N VAL A 325 3.31 22.71 7.98
CA VAL A 325 2.40 21.98 7.09
C VAL A 325 0.99 22.55 7.26
N LYS A 326 0.24 22.72 6.17
CA LYS A 326 -1.12 23.28 6.18
C LYS A 326 -2.10 22.27 5.59
N PRO A 327 -3.41 22.37 5.89
CA PRO A 327 -4.41 21.56 5.20
C PRO A 327 -4.28 21.66 3.68
N GLY A 328 -4.34 20.52 3.00
CA GLY A 328 -4.12 20.38 1.56
C GLY A 328 -2.65 20.22 1.15
N HIS A 329 -1.67 20.36 2.06
CA HIS A 329 -0.26 20.21 1.68
C HIS A 329 0.14 18.76 1.39
N LEU A 330 -0.54 17.77 1.98
CA LEU A 330 -0.17 16.35 1.81
C LEU A 330 -0.77 15.74 0.54
N SER A 331 -1.83 16.33 -0.02
CA SER A 331 -2.48 15.85 -1.24
C SER A 331 -2.25 16.75 -2.46
N ARG A 332 -1.77 18.00 -2.29
CA ARG A 332 -1.63 18.97 -3.41
C ARG A 332 -0.66 18.57 -4.53
N GLY A 333 0.28 17.67 -4.27
CA GLY A 333 1.22 17.21 -5.29
C GLY A 333 0.78 15.93 -6.00
N LEU A 334 -0.39 15.40 -5.67
CA LEU A 334 -1.05 14.34 -6.43
C LEU A 334 -1.63 14.90 -7.73
N ALA A 335 -1.91 14.01 -8.67
CA ALA A 335 -2.55 14.37 -9.93
C ALA A 335 -3.97 14.90 -9.75
N ILE A 336 -4.36 15.81 -10.63
CA ILE A 336 -5.71 16.37 -10.70
C ILE A 336 -6.32 16.16 -12.09
N PRO A 337 -7.42 15.39 -12.20
CA PRO A 337 -8.07 14.64 -11.13
C PRO A 337 -7.35 13.31 -10.82
N TRP A 338 -7.43 12.81 -9.59
CA TRP A 338 -6.75 11.57 -9.16
C TRP A 338 -7.03 10.35 -10.06
N GLN A 339 -8.21 10.26 -10.68
CA GLN A 339 -8.59 9.15 -11.56
C GLN A 339 -7.68 9.03 -12.78
N SER A 340 -7.10 10.13 -13.25
CA SER A 340 -6.19 10.10 -14.39
C SER A 340 -4.91 9.34 -14.04
N ASP A 341 -4.29 9.69 -12.92
CA ASP A 341 -3.10 8.99 -12.43
C ASP A 341 -3.42 7.54 -12.05
N PHE A 342 -4.55 7.31 -11.39
CA PHE A 342 -4.99 5.96 -11.04
C PHE A 342 -5.17 5.02 -12.26
N TRP A 343 -5.50 5.59 -13.43
CA TRP A 343 -5.42 4.87 -14.70
C TRP A 343 -3.97 4.63 -15.15
N GLU A 344 -3.12 5.67 -15.21
CA GLU A 344 -1.72 5.58 -15.66
C GLU A 344 -0.88 4.60 -14.84
N CYS A 345 -1.24 4.38 -13.57
CA CYS A 345 -0.61 3.40 -12.68
C CYS A 345 -1.00 1.95 -13.00
N SER A 346 -1.38 1.65 -14.25
CA SER A 346 -1.78 0.34 -14.74
C SER A 346 -0.64 -0.66 -14.92
N SER A 347 0.60 -0.28 -14.67
CA SER A 347 1.79 -1.14 -14.76
C SER A 347 2.27 -1.59 -13.37
N THR A 348 3.57 -1.79 -13.20
CA THR A 348 4.25 -2.34 -12.02
C THR A 348 4.39 -1.33 -10.87
N TRP A 349 3.45 -0.41 -10.69
CA TRP A 349 3.48 0.62 -9.63
C TRP A 349 2.81 0.14 -8.35
N TRP A 350 1.48 0.03 -8.32
CA TRP A 350 0.71 -0.22 -7.09
C TRP A 350 -0.34 -1.33 -7.21
N PRO A 351 0.04 -2.55 -7.63
CA PRO A 351 -0.91 -3.66 -7.81
C PRO A 351 -1.63 -4.08 -6.53
N SER A 352 -1.15 -3.67 -5.36
CA SER A 352 -1.80 -3.91 -4.06
C SER A 352 -3.12 -3.14 -3.94
N SER A 353 -3.17 -1.86 -4.31
CA SER A 353 -4.36 -1.03 -4.17
C SER A 353 -5.14 -0.87 -5.49
N ARG A 354 -4.45 -0.98 -6.63
CA ARG A 354 -4.96 -0.87 -7.99
C ARG A 354 -4.65 -2.15 -8.77
N PRO A 355 -5.57 -3.14 -8.85
CA PRO A 355 -5.29 -4.37 -9.57
C PRO A 355 -4.95 -4.14 -11.05
N ASN A 356 -4.03 -4.94 -11.61
CA ASN A 356 -3.83 -5.01 -13.07
C ASN A 356 -4.69 -6.12 -13.67
N ASN A 357 -4.57 -7.32 -13.09
CA ASN A 357 -5.29 -8.50 -13.54
C ASN A 357 -5.92 -9.22 -12.36
N VAL A 358 -7.17 -9.60 -12.53
CA VAL A 358 -8.00 -10.20 -11.49
C VAL A 358 -8.56 -11.55 -11.95
N ILE A 359 -9.14 -12.28 -11.01
CA ILE A 359 -9.96 -13.46 -11.29
C ILE A 359 -11.38 -13.09 -10.89
N THR A 360 -12.31 -13.07 -11.84
CA THR A 360 -13.72 -12.83 -11.50
C THR A 360 -14.26 -13.98 -10.65
N LYS A 361 -15.13 -13.69 -9.68
CA LYS A 361 -15.73 -14.74 -8.86
C LYS A 361 -16.42 -15.82 -9.71
N ALA A 362 -17.15 -15.43 -10.76
CA ALA A 362 -17.78 -16.37 -11.68
C ALA A 362 -16.76 -17.27 -12.40
N ALA A 363 -15.65 -16.71 -12.91
CA ALA A 363 -14.61 -17.50 -13.58
C ALA A 363 -13.93 -18.48 -12.61
N TYR A 364 -13.66 -18.04 -11.38
CA TYR A 364 -13.11 -18.88 -10.32
C TYR A 364 -14.04 -20.06 -10.00
N GLU A 365 -15.31 -19.78 -9.69
CA GLU A 365 -16.29 -20.80 -9.32
C GLU A 365 -16.56 -21.79 -10.46
N ASN A 366 -16.65 -21.31 -11.70
CA ASN A 366 -16.82 -22.16 -12.88
C ASN A 366 -15.63 -23.10 -13.08
N THR A 367 -14.40 -22.63 -12.83
CA THR A 367 -13.19 -23.44 -12.99
C THR A 367 -13.03 -24.46 -11.86
N MET A 368 -13.33 -24.06 -10.62
CA MET A 368 -13.30 -24.94 -9.45
C MET A 368 -14.39 -26.03 -9.48
N GLY A 369 -15.54 -25.74 -10.10
CA GLY A 369 -16.64 -26.68 -10.23
C GLY A 369 -17.15 -27.21 -8.88
N LYS A 370 -17.61 -28.47 -8.85
CA LYS A 370 -18.13 -29.12 -7.63
C LYS A 370 -17.07 -29.81 -6.79
N SER A 371 -15.99 -30.29 -7.41
CA SER A 371 -14.99 -31.13 -6.75
C SER A 371 -13.82 -30.36 -6.15
N GLY A 372 -13.50 -29.16 -6.66
CA GLY A 372 -12.39 -28.33 -6.16
C GLY A 372 -11.07 -29.09 -6.05
N THR A 373 -10.62 -29.73 -7.12
CA THR A 373 -9.31 -30.42 -7.09
C THR A 373 -8.15 -29.41 -7.12
N GLN A 374 -6.95 -29.83 -6.69
CA GLN A 374 -5.75 -28.98 -6.76
C GLN A 374 -5.49 -28.50 -8.20
N SER A 375 -5.64 -29.37 -9.20
CA SER A 375 -5.47 -29.01 -10.61
C SER A 375 -6.48 -27.95 -11.07
N GLN A 376 -7.73 -28.00 -10.58
CA GLN A 376 -8.72 -26.98 -10.87
C GLN A 376 -8.37 -25.65 -10.20
N TYR A 377 -7.87 -25.69 -8.97
CA TYR A 377 -7.40 -24.50 -8.27
C TYR A 377 -6.21 -23.85 -9.00
N ASP A 378 -5.20 -24.65 -9.36
CA ASP A 378 -4.05 -24.16 -10.12
C ASP A 378 -4.50 -23.54 -11.47
N LYS A 379 -5.50 -24.13 -12.15
CA LYS A 379 -6.10 -23.56 -13.36
C LYS A 379 -6.86 -22.25 -13.08
N ALA A 380 -7.66 -22.21 -12.02
CA ALA A 380 -8.46 -21.04 -11.65
C ALA A 380 -7.57 -19.83 -11.35
N VAL A 381 -6.46 -20.05 -10.63
CA VAL A 381 -5.44 -19.04 -10.31
C VAL A 381 -4.83 -18.39 -11.57
N HIS A 382 -4.82 -19.08 -12.71
CA HIS A 382 -4.29 -18.56 -13.98
C HIS A 382 -5.38 -18.01 -14.93
N THR A 383 -6.66 -18.07 -14.54
CA THR A 383 -7.76 -17.57 -15.36
C THR A 383 -7.94 -16.07 -15.12
N ARG A 384 -7.01 -15.28 -15.65
CA ARG A 384 -6.92 -13.83 -15.41
C ARG A 384 -7.72 -13.02 -16.42
N SER A 385 -8.21 -11.87 -15.97
CA SER A 385 -8.86 -10.85 -16.79
C SER A 385 -8.31 -9.48 -16.40
N ASP A 386 -8.26 -8.56 -17.36
CA ASP A 386 -7.89 -7.18 -17.07
C ASP A 386 -8.94 -6.56 -16.14
N TRP A 387 -8.45 -5.89 -15.11
CA TRP A 387 -9.32 -5.30 -14.09
C TRP A 387 -10.18 -4.17 -14.67
N THR A 388 -9.58 -3.33 -15.53
CA THR A 388 -10.24 -2.21 -16.20
C THR A 388 -10.92 -2.59 -17.54
N ARG A 389 -11.21 -3.88 -17.73
CA ARG A 389 -11.92 -4.37 -18.92
C ARG A 389 -13.21 -3.57 -19.17
N GLY A 390 -13.44 -3.22 -20.42
CA GLY A 390 -14.61 -2.42 -20.84
C GLY A 390 -14.33 -0.93 -20.98
N PHE A 391 -13.21 -0.42 -20.46
CA PHE A 391 -12.76 0.95 -20.76
C PHE A 391 -12.30 1.05 -22.21
N ARG A 392 -12.46 2.24 -22.81
CA ARG A 392 -11.93 2.56 -24.13
C ARG A 392 -10.41 2.43 -24.11
N ALA A 393 -9.83 2.01 -25.22
CA ALA A 393 -8.38 2.12 -25.40
C ALA A 393 -8.00 3.58 -25.65
N THR A 394 -6.87 4.03 -25.09
CA THR A 394 -6.19 5.25 -25.52
C THR A 394 -5.16 4.87 -26.60
N PRO A 395 -5.38 5.19 -27.89
CA PRO A 395 -4.39 4.91 -28.92
C PRO A 395 -3.12 5.74 -28.66
N ASP A 396 -1.95 5.13 -28.87
CA ASP A 396 -0.70 5.88 -28.91
C ASP A 396 -0.70 6.78 -30.15
N MET A 397 -0.80 8.08 -29.89
CA MET A 397 -0.73 9.18 -30.85
C MET A 397 0.47 10.09 -30.56
N GLY A 398 1.47 9.58 -29.81
CA GLY A 398 2.63 10.35 -29.36
C GLY A 398 2.35 11.20 -28.11
N GLN A 399 1.38 10.82 -27.28
CA GLN A 399 1.15 11.47 -25.99
C GLN A 399 2.35 11.25 -25.06
N THR A 400 2.75 12.29 -24.35
CA THR A 400 3.80 12.29 -23.33
C THR A 400 3.24 12.73 -21.98
N GLU A 401 4.05 12.69 -20.92
CA GLU A 401 3.66 13.19 -19.59
C GLU A 401 3.25 14.67 -19.59
N THR A 402 3.75 15.44 -20.56
CA THR A 402 3.47 16.88 -20.70
C THR A 402 2.45 17.20 -21.79
N SER A 403 1.89 16.19 -22.44
CA SER A 403 0.84 16.41 -23.44
C SER A 403 -0.42 16.96 -22.77
N ASP A 404 -1.03 17.97 -23.39
CA ASP A 404 -2.21 18.68 -22.90
C ASP A 404 -3.27 18.90 -23.99
N ASN A 405 -3.06 18.31 -25.18
CA ASN A 405 -3.85 18.56 -26.38
C ASN A 405 -4.30 17.29 -27.11
N ILE A 406 -3.94 16.11 -26.59
CA ILE A 406 -4.32 14.82 -27.16
C ILE A 406 -5.21 14.06 -26.15
N PRO A 407 -6.42 13.62 -26.53
CA PRO A 407 -7.31 12.90 -25.62
C PRO A 407 -6.73 11.60 -25.05
N LEU A 408 -6.92 11.43 -23.75
CA LEU A 408 -6.63 10.23 -22.96
C LEU A 408 -7.95 9.53 -22.58
N TYR A 409 -8.55 8.82 -23.54
CA TYR A 409 -9.90 8.26 -23.41
C TYR A 409 -10.09 7.34 -22.20
N SER A 410 -9.08 6.53 -21.87
CA SER A 410 -9.13 5.60 -20.74
C SER A 410 -9.10 6.33 -19.39
N ASN A 411 -8.34 7.42 -19.29
CA ASN A 411 -8.28 8.28 -18.10
C ASN A 411 -9.64 8.94 -17.89
N THR A 412 -10.29 9.41 -18.96
CA THR A 412 -11.67 9.91 -18.90
C THR A 412 -12.65 8.82 -18.45
N ASP A 413 -12.47 7.57 -18.90
CA ASP A 413 -13.33 6.47 -18.48
C ASP A 413 -13.12 6.15 -16.99
N MET A 414 -11.90 6.29 -16.46
CA MET A 414 -11.67 6.19 -15.02
C MET A 414 -12.42 7.28 -14.25
N VAL A 415 -12.42 8.53 -14.73
CA VAL A 415 -13.23 9.62 -14.13
C VAL A 415 -14.71 9.24 -14.07
N ARG A 416 -15.25 8.70 -15.17
CA ARG A 416 -16.69 8.41 -15.31
C ARG A 416 -17.13 7.11 -14.64
N TYR A 417 -16.26 6.11 -14.58
CA TYR A 417 -16.66 4.72 -14.31
C TYR A 417 -15.84 3.99 -13.25
N TRP A 418 -14.92 4.65 -12.52
CA TRP A 418 -14.13 4.00 -11.46
C TRP A 418 -14.99 3.22 -10.45
N HIS A 419 -16.18 3.74 -10.12
CA HIS A 419 -17.10 3.14 -9.15
C HIS A 419 -17.83 1.89 -9.65
N PHE A 420 -17.66 1.51 -10.92
CA PHE A 420 -18.12 0.24 -11.48
C PHE A 420 -17.04 -0.86 -11.46
N LEU A 421 -15.80 -0.54 -11.06
CA LEU A 421 -14.72 -1.52 -11.00
C LEU A 421 -14.89 -2.43 -9.76
N GLY A 422 -14.62 -3.72 -9.94
CA GLY A 422 -14.83 -4.71 -8.89
C GLY A 422 -13.74 -4.69 -7.82
N PHE A 423 -14.12 -4.97 -6.57
CA PHE A 423 -13.18 -5.11 -5.45
C PHE A 423 -12.68 -6.56 -5.36
N VAL A 424 -11.37 -6.75 -5.28
CA VAL A 424 -10.73 -8.03 -4.97
C VAL A 424 -10.85 -8.31 -3.47
N ARG A 425 -11.44 -9.47 -3.13
CA ARG A 425 -11.67 -9.87 -1.73
C ARG A 425 -11.29 -11.33 -1.51
N LYS A 426 -10.89 -11.63 -0.27
CA LYS A 426 -10.68 -13.01 0.18
C LYS A 426 -11.99 -13.81 0.03
N TYR A 427 -11.89 -14.94 -0.66
CA TYR A 427 -12.96 -15.90 -0.90
C TYR A 427 -12.48 -17.28 -0.48
N GLN A 428 -13.21 -17.88 0.46
CA GLN A 428 -12.91 -19.21 0.98
C GLN A 428 -14.07 -20.14 0.70
N LYS A 429 -13.74 -21.36 0.25
CA LYS A 429 -14.75 -22.39 -0.02
C LYS A 429 -14.21 -23.78 0.29
N ASP A 430 -15.05 -24.56 0.95
CA ASP A 430 -14.81 -25.95 1.27
C ASP A 430 -15.33 -26.86 0.16
N TYR A 431 -14.54 -27.88 -0.16
CA TYR A 431 -14.85 -28.88 -1.17
C TYR A 431 -14.74 -30.29 -0.58
N PRO A 432 -15.66 -31.21 -0.92
CA PRO A 432 -15.67 -32.53 -0.34
C PRO A 432 -14.48 -33.37 -0.81
N ILE A 433 -13.83 -34.06 0.13
CA ILE A 433 -12.90 -35.15 -0.10
C ILE A 433 -13.56 -36.44 0.40
N GLY A 434 -14.11 -37.25 -0.51
CA GLY A 434 -14.86 -38.45 -0.12
C GLY A 434 -16.14 -38.09 0.64
N SER A 435 -16.49 -38.89 1.66
CA SER A 435 -17.76 -38.75 2.37
C SER A 435 -17.69 -37.99 3.71
N THR A 436 -16.50 -37.72 4.24
CA THR A 436 -16.35 -37.25 5.64
C THR A 436 -15.30 -36.15 5.83
N SER A 437 -14.52 -35.80 4.81
CA SER A 437 -13.53 -34.73 4.91
C SER A 437 -13.75 -33.66 3.86
N GLU A 438 -13.24 -32.47 4.14
CA GLU A 438 -13.32 -31.31 3.26
C GLU A 438 -11.93 -30.68 3.10
N ARG A 439 -11.74 -30.00 1.98
CA ARG A 439 -10.58 -29.15 1.70
C ARG A 439 -11.04 -27.73 1.46
N THR A 440 -10.50 -26.82 2.25
CA THR A 440 -10.67 -25.39 2.04
C THR A 440 -9.67 -24.89 1.01
N PHE A 441 -10.16 -24.16 0.01
CA PHE A 441 -9.32 -23.27 -0.80
C PHE A 441 -9.58 -21.83 -0.43
N THR A 442 -8.50 -21.05 -0.36
CA THR A 442 -8.56 -19.59 -0.19
C THR A 442 -8.06 -18.96 -1.48
N ALA A 443 -8.84 -18.04 -2.04
CA ALA A 443 -8.47 -17.23 -3.18
C ALA A 443 -8.80 -15.76 -2.91
N TRP A 444 -8.26 -14.87 -3.74
CA TRP A 444 -8.66 -13.47 -3.78
C TRP A 444 -9.29 -13.23 -5.15
N VAL A 445 -10.59 -12.96 -5.16
CA VAL A 445 -11.39 -12.85 -6.38
C VAL A 445 -12.09 -11.50 -6.42
N GLU A 446 -12.24 -10.96 -7.61
CA GLU A 446 -13.00 -9.75 -7.86
C GLU A 446 -14.49 -10.03 -7.65
N SER A 447 -15.09 -9.20 -6.79
CA SER A 447 -16.53 -9.12 -6.60
C SER A 447 -17.18 -8.42 -7.80
N GLU A 448 -18.34 -8.95 -8.21
CA GLU A 448 -19.17 -8.38 -9.28
C GLU A 448 -19.83 -7.06 -8.87
#